data_AF-A0A7C3TRT7-F1
#
_entry.id   AF-A0A7C3TRT7-F1
#
_cell.length_a   1.000
_cell.length_b   1.000
_cell.length_c   1.000
_cell.angle_alpha   90.00
_cell.angle_beta   90.00
_cell.angle_gamma   90.00
#
_symmetry.space_group_name_H-M   'P 1'
#
loop_
_entity.id
_entity.type
_entity.pdbx_description
1 polymer ?
#
loop_
_entity_poly.entity_id
_entity_poly.type
_entity_poly.pdbx_seq_one_letter_code
_entity_poly.pdbx_strand_id
1 'polypeptide(L)'
;MPFFTVTVIPSPLRRVYNLTQNTYYPTIQQAIDAAQNGDIVIVYPGTYTENIDFKGKNITLRSEDPEIDGGRQGSTVCFRSGETATLHGFTIRNGKGGDHGGGGILIQNASPTIERNVIQNNEAPTGGGICVWGYPLPGFSATASKTTGAPRMEGEWRFWGVLPPSFRRTFFPVTRRGLEGEESMSTLQQA
;
A
#
# COMPACT_ATOMS: atom_id res chain seq x y z
N MET A 1 28.08 36.46 14.28
CA MET A 1 27.18 35.29 14.25
C MET A 1 26.51 35.26 12.88
N PRO A 2 26.78 34.29 11.98
CA PRO A 2 26.03 34.22 10.74
C PRO A 2 24.63 33.67 11.04
N PHE A 3 23.59 34.38 10.61
CA PHE A 3 22.22 33.91 10.64
C PHE A 3 22.05 32.87 9.53
N PHE A 4 21.84 31.61 9.91
CA PHE A 4 21.34 30.60 8.97
C PHE A 4 19.87 30.90 8.72
N THR A 5 19.58 31.60 7.62
CA THR A 5 18.22 31.69 7.13
C THR A 5 17.80 30.32 6.63
N VAL A 6 16.96 29.63 7.40
CA VAL A 6 16.19 28.48 6.90
C VAL A 6 15.21 29.05 5.88
N THR A 7 15.53 28.94 4.60
CA THR A 7 14.59 29.27 3.53
C THR A 7 13.47 28.25 3.56
N VAL A 8 12.40 28.54 4.29
CA VAL A 8 11.14 27.81 4.15
C VAL A 8 10.56 28.23 2.81
N ILE A 9 10.90 27.47 1.76
CA ILE A 9 10.32 27.65 0.42
C ILE A 9 8.84 27.23 0.53
N PRO A 10 7.85 28.14 0.41
CA PRO A 10 6.46 27.73 0.32
C PRO A 10 6.26 27.17 -1.08
N SER A 11 6.30 25.85 -1.23
CA SER A 11 6.06 25.18 -2.50
C SER A 11 4.95 24.13 -2.32
N PRO A 12 3.87 24.17 -3.13
CA PRO A 12 2.77 23.20 -3.04
C PRO A 12 3.15 21.79 -3.54
N LEU A 13 4.44 21.46 -3.65
CA LEU A 13 4.95 20.25 -4.31
C LEU A 13 5.81 19.36 -3.39
N ARG A 14 5.99 19.71 -2.11
CA ARG A 14 6.72 18.89 -1.12
C ARG A 14 5.82 17.82 -0.50
N ARG A 15 5.29 16.96 -1.37
CA ARG A 15 4.28 15.96 -1.01
C ARG A 15 4.91 14.63 -0.58
N VAL A 16 6.11 14.34 -1.09
CA VAL A 16 6.87 13.13 -0.75
C VAL A 16 8.25 13.51 -0.27
N TYR A 17 8.70 12.93 0.84
CA TYR A 17 9.97 13.26 1.49
C TYR A 17 10.77 11.99 1.80
N ASN A 18 11.97 11.87 1.23
CA ASN A 18 12.92 10.83 1.62
C ASN A 18 13.71 11.33 2.84
N LEU A 19 13.46 10.70 3.99
CA LEU A 19 14.05 11.07 5.28
C LEU A 19 15.56 10.81 5.32
N THR A 20 16.01 9.74 4.69
CA THR A 20 17.43 9.33 4.69
C THR A 20 18.27 10.26 3.83
N GLN A 21 17.72 10.70 2.69
CA GLN A 21 18.40 11.57 1.73
C GLN A 21 18.11 13.07 1.94
N ASN A 22 17.22 13.42 2.89
CA ASN A 22 16.76 14.79 3.13
C ASN A 22 16.31 15.52 1.86
N THR A 23 15.58 14.81 0.99
CA THR A 23 15.20 15.30 -0.35
C THR A 23 13.70 15.15 -0.58
N TYR A 24 13.10 16.13 -1.26
CA TYR A 24 11.67 16.16 -1.58
C TYR A 24 11.42 15.78 -3.04
N TYR A 25 10.31 15.10 -3.27
CA TYR A 25 9.86 14.67 -4.58
C TYR A 25 8.40 15.09 -4.80
N PRO A 26 8.03 15.47 -6.05
CA PRO A 26 6.67 15.83 -6.40
C PRO A 26 5.73 14.61 -6.53
N THR A 27 6.28 13.41 -6.76
CA THR A 27 5.50 12.18 -6.94
C THR A 27 6.08 11.02 -6.14
N ILE A 28 5.27 9.99 -5.88
CA ILE A 28 5.71 8.81 -5.14
C ILE A 28 6.72 8.02 -5.98
N GLN A 29 6.45 7.82 -7.27
CA GLN A 29 7.37 7.04 -8.12
C GLN A 29 8.76 7.69 -8.23
N GLN A 30 8.85 9.02 -8.28
CA GLN A 30 10.15 9.69 -8.33
C GLN A 30 10.96 9.50 -7.04
N ALA A 31 10.29 9.52 -5.87
CA ALA A 31 10.95 9.23 -4.61
C ALA A 31 11.47 7.79 -4.57
N ILE A 32 10.69 6.83 -5.06
CA ILE A 32 11.10 5.43 -5.18
C ILE A 32 12.32 5.32 -6.11
N ASP A 33 12.25 5.92 -7.30
CA ASP A 33 13.30 5.83 -8.31
C ASP A 33 14.65 6.34 -7.79
N ALA A 34 14.65 7.44 -7.03
CA ALA A 34 15.83 8.02 -6.43
C ALA A 34 16.27 7.36 -5.11
N ALA A 35 15.39 6.61 -4.44
CA ALA A 35 15.70 5.97 -3.18
C ALA A 35 16.73 4.83 -3.32
N GLN A 36 17.54 4.67 -2.28
CA GLN A 36 18.46 3.55 -2.10
C GLN A 36 17.85 2.52 -1.14
N ASN A 37 18.35 1.28 -1.18
CA ASN A 37 17.91 0.24 -0.25
C ASN A 37 18.16 0.69 1.20
N GLY A 38 17.13 0.56 2.04
CA GLY A 38 17.12 1.02 3.43
C GLY A 38 16.50 2.41 3.62
N ASP A 39 16.17 3.14 2.55
CA ASP A 39 15.59 4.47 2.67
C ASP A 39 14.18 4.45 3.26
N ILE A 40 13.85 5.53 3.98
CA ILE A 40 12.52 5.78 4.52
C ILE A 40 11.89 6.95 3.76
N VAL A 41 10.84 6.67 3.01
CA VAL A 41 10.06 7.65 2.26
C VAL A 41 8.75 7.91 2.98
N ILE A 42 8.56 9.15 3.40
CA ILE A 42 7.34 9.66 4.02
C ILE A 42 6.49 10.33 2.95
N VAL A 43 5.26 9.85 2.79
CA VAL A 43 4.27 10.47 1.90
C VAL A 43 3.32 11.30 2.76
N TYR A 44 3.17 12.59 2.46
CA TYR A 44 2.21 13.45 3.16
C TYR A 44 0.77 13.21 2.65
N PRO A 45 -0.25 13.52 3.46
CA PRO A 45 -1.65 13.32 3.08
C PRO A 45 -2.03 13.94 1.74
N GLY A 46 -2.98 13.27 1.07
CA GLY A 46 -3.56 13.71 -0.20
C GLY A 46 -3.64 12.60 -1.24
N THR A 47 -4.28 12.88 -2.36
CA THR A 47 -4.46 11.93 -3.47
C THR A 47 -3.32 12.03 -4.48
N TYR A 48 -2.78 10.88 -4.87
CA TYR A 48 -1.73 10.67 -5.84
C TYR A 48 -2.28 9.77 -6.93
N THR A 49 -2.53 10.31 -8.13
CA THR A 49 -2.96 9.52 -9.28
C THR A 49 -1.74 8.96 -9.98
N GLU A 50 -1.30 7.79 -9.52
CA GLU A 50 -0.06 7.15 -9.95
C GLU A 50 -0.20 5.62 -9.89
N ASN A 51 0.57 4.93 -10.73
CA ASN A 51 0.81 3.49 -10.60
C ASN A 51 2.28 3.32 -10.19
N ILE A 52 2.51 2.80 -8.99
CA ILE A 52 3.85 2.72 -8.41
C ILE A 52 4.46 1.33 -8.54
N ASP A 53 5.75 1.29 -8.81
CA ASP A 53 6.58 0.08 -8.86
C ASP A 53 7.83 0.28 -8.00
N PHE A 54 8.06 -0.63 -7.05
CA PHE A 54 9.22 -0.61 -6.16
C PHE A 54 10.52 -0.99 -6.87
N LYS A 55 10.47 -1.58 -8.08
CA LYS A 55 11.63 -1.82 -8.98
C LYS A 55 12.84 -2.49 -8.30
N GLY A 56 12.60 -3.48 -7.46
CA GLY A 56 13.68 -4.21 -6.77
C GLY A 56 14.21 -3.52 -5.50
N LYS A 57 13.66 -2.36 -5.13
CA LYS A 57 14.16 -1.57 -4.00
C LYS A 57 13.56 -2.02 -2.68
N ASN A 58 14.42 -2.23 -1.69
CA ASN A 58 14.03 -2.52 -0.32
C ASN A 58 13.94 -1.20 0.48
N ILE A 59 12.83 -0.49 0.37
CA ILE A 59 12.59 0.78 1.06
C ILE A 59 11.37 0.70 1.97
N THR A 60 11.28 1.61 2.93
CA THR A 60 10.07 1.81 3.73
C THR A 60 9.29 2.99 3.17
N LEU A 61 8.16 2.71 2.53
CA LEU A 61 7.19 3.71 2.10
C LEU A 61 6.09 3.79 3.16
N ARG A 62 6.01 4.91 3.87
CA ARG A 62 5.12 5.09 5.01
C ARG A 62 4.26 6.34 4.88
N SER A 63 3.04 6.24 5.36
CA SER A 63 2.17 7.38 5.59
C SER A 63 1.10 7.09 6.66
N GLU A 64 0.25 8.08 6.93
CA GLU A 64 -0.85 7.97 7.89
C GLU A 64 -2.24 8.14 7.23
N ASP A 65 -2.35 8.92 6.15
CA ASP A 65 -3.60 9.09 5.39
C ASP A 65 -3.42 9.61 3.94
N PRO A 66 -2.57 9.00 3.10
CA PRO A 66 -2.50 9.34 1.69
C PRO A 66 -3.36 8.35 0.90
N GLU A 67 -3.71 8.78 -0.30
CA GLU A 67 -4.47 7.96 -1.21
C GLU A 67 -3.70 7.79 -2.51
N ILE A 68 -3.47 6.54 -2.91
CA ILE A 68 -2.94 6.20 -4.23
C ILE A 68 -4.13 5.76 -5.09
N ASP A 69 -4.41 6.55 -6.12
CA ASP A 69 -5.45 6.30 -7.10
C ASP A 69 -4.82 5.74 -8.38
N GLY A 70 -4.99 4.44 -8.62
CA GLY A 70 -4.45 3.75 -9.80
C GLY A 70 -5.14 4.11 -11.12
N GLY A 71 -6.12 5.02 -11.11
CA GLY A 71 -6.68 5.63 -12.32
C GLY A 71 -7.37 4.66 -13.28
N ARG A 72 -7.72 3.45 -12.82
CA ARG A 72 -8.20 2.30 -13.61
C ARG A 72 -7.23 1.87 -14.72
N GLN A 73 -5.93 2.09 -14.53
CA GLN A 73 -4.87 1.81 -15.50
C GLN A 73 -3.83 0.84 -14.92
N GLY A 74 -4.19 -0.44 -14.77
CA GLY A 74 -3.27 -1.44 -14.22
C GLY A 74 -3.29 -1.51 -12.70
N SER A 75 -2.34 -2.28 -12.15
CA SER A 75 -2.12 -2.41 -10.71
C SER A 75 -1.66 -1.09 -10.11
N THR A 76 -2.22 -0.70 -8.96
CA THR A 76 -1.86 0.57 -8.30
C THR A 76 -0.47 0.50 -7.67
N VAL A 77 -0.13 -0.64 -7.05
CA VAL A 77 1.18 -0.89 -6.43
C VAL A 77 1.75 -2.21 -6.94
N CYS A 78 3.02 -2.21 -7.33
CA CYS A 78 3.73 -3.38 -7.82
C CYS A 78 5.02 -3.65 -7.04
N PHE A 79 5.23 -4.93 -6.73
CA PHE A 79 6.49 -5.50 -6.27
C PHE A 79 6.81 -6.66 -7.21
N ARG A 80 7.91 -6.61 -7.97
CA ARG A 80 8.14 -7.55 -9.08
C ARG A 80 9.56 -8.11 -9.17
N SER A 81 10.45 -7.70 -8.28
CA SER A 81 11.90 -7.91 -8.44
C SER A 81 12.59 -8.29 -7.14
N GLY A 82 11.96 -9.13 -6.30
CA GLY A 82 12.58 -9.66 -5.09
C GLY A 82 12.58 -8.71 -3.89
N GLU A 83 11.72 -7.70 -3.89
CA GLU A 83 11.72 -6.67 -2.84
C GLU A 83 11.22 -7.21 -1.50
N THR A 84 11.87 -6.77 -0.42
CA THR A 84 11.37 -6.89 0.97
C THR A 84 10.90 -5.54 1.51
N ALA A 85 10.44 -4.67 0.62
CA ALA A 85 10.00 -3.32 0.93
C ALA A 85 8.81 -3.31 1.88
N THR A 86 8.66 -2.21 2.62
CA THR A 86 7.52 -1.99 3.50
C THR A 86 6.58 -0.95 2.90
N LEU A 87 5.29 -1.29 2.81
CA LEU A 87 4.21 -0.37 2.47
C LEU A 87 3.30 -0.23 3.69
N HIS A 88 3.24 0.97 4.26
CA HIS A 88 2.54 1.20 5.52
C HIS A 88 1.62 2.43 5.49
N GLY A 89 0.34 2.22 5.82
CA GLY A 89 -0.61 3.30 6.10
C GLY A 89 -1.16 4.04 4.87
N PHE A 90 -1.38 3.34 3.75
CA PHE A 90 -1.95 3.90 2.52
C PHE A 90 -3.39 3.48 2.27
N THR A 91 -4.17 4.36 1.66
CA THR A 91 -5.39 3.96 0.95
C THR A 91 -5.04 3.71 -0.52
N ILE A 92 -5.29 2.50 -1.02
CA ILE A 92 -5.06 2.09 -2.40
C ILE A 92 -6.41 1.85 -3.06
N ARG A 93 -6.70 2.62 -4.11
CA ARG A 93 -7.98 2.51 -4.81
C ARG A 93 -7.88 2.63 -6.32
N ASN A 94 -8.98 2.25 -6.96
CA ASN A 94 -9.20 2.43 -8.39
C ASN A 94 -8.16 1.79 -9.30
N GLY A 95 -7.37 0.84 -8.82
CA GLY A 95 -6.53 0.03 -9.69
C GLY A 95 -7.36 -0.95 -10.51
N LYS A 96 -6.94 -1.20 -11.75
CA LYS A 96 -7.58 -2.14 -12.68
C LYS A 96 -6.53 -3.09 -13.24
N GLY A 97 -6.28 -4.19 -12.54
CA GLY A 97 -5.31 -5.21 -12.94
C GLY A 97 -5.77 -5.94 -14.21
N GLY A 98 -4.80 -6.27 -15.07
CA GLY A 98 -5.02 -7.09 -16.27
C GLY A 98 -5.07 -8.58 -15.94
N ASP A 99 -4.74 -9.43 -16.91
CA ASP A 99 -4.86 -10.90 -16.80
C ASP A 99 -4.03 -11.50 -15.64
N HIS A 100 -2.94 -10.83 -15.26
CA HIS A 100 -2.08 -11.23 -14.14
C HIS A 100 -2.66 -10.88 -12.76
N GLY A 101 -3.82 -10.21 -12.70
CA GLY A 101 -4.47 -9.88 -11.44
C GLY A 101 -3.87 -8.68 -10.70
N GLY A 102 -4.30 -8.49 -9.44
CA GLY A 102 -3.70 -7.51 -8.53
C GLY A 102 -4.08 -6.07 -8.85
N GLY A 103 -5.37 -5.75 -8.88
CA GLY A 103 -5.83 -4.39 -9.16
C GLY A 103 -5.26 -3.36 -8.18
N GLY A 104 -5.37 -3.63 -6.88
CA GLY A 104 -4.74 -2.81 -5.86
C GLY A 104 -3.24 -3.04 -5.81
N ILE A 105 -2.84 -4.24 -5.40
CA ILE A 105 -1.43 -4.63 -5.25
C ILE A 105 -1.15 -5.91 -6.01
N LEU A 106 -0.08 -5.88 -6.81
CA LEU A 106 0.50 -7.05 -7.45
C LEU A 106 1.86 -7.34 -6.83
N ILE A 107 2.03 -8.56 -6.34
CA ILE A 107 3.29 -9.08 -5.79
C ILE A 107 3.74 -10.22 -6.69
N GLN A 108 4.93 -10.11 -7.27
CA GLN A 108 5.49 -11.10 -8.17
C GLN A 108 6.93 -11.38 -7.76
N ASN A 109 7.20 -12.62 -7.31
CA ASN A 109 8.53 -13.04 -6.86
C ASN A 109 9.16 -12.08 -5.83
N ALA A 110 8.35 -11.54 -4.92
CA ALA A 110 8.76 -10.55 -3.92
C ALA A 110 8.13 -10.89 -2.57
N SER A 111 8.70 -10.35 -1.50
CA SER A 111 8.22 -10.55 -0.12
C SER A 111 8.08 -9.23 0.63
N PRO A 112 7.24 -8.28 0.15
CA PRO A 112 7.04 -7.02 0.83
C PRO A 112 6.25 -7.21 2.13
N THR A 113 6.46 -6.27 3.06
CA THR A 113 5.64 -6.10 4.25
C THR A 113 4.53 -5.09 3.95
N ILE A 114 3.28 -5.54 3.92
CA ILE A 114 2.11 -4.68 3.67
C ILE A 114 1.38 -4.54 5.00
N GLU A 115 1.29 -3.35 5.58
CA GLU A 115 0.69 -3.14 6.90
C GLU A 115 -0.20 -1.91 6.96
N ARG A 116 -1.33 -2.01 7.67
CA ARG A 116 -2.24 -0.87 7.95
C ARG A 116 -2.72 -0.13 6.69
N ASN A 117 -2.78 -0.82 5.55
CA ASN A 117 -3.29 -0.27 4.30
C ASN A 117 -4.78 -0.59 4.11
N VAL A 118 -5.53 0.35 3.54
CA VAL A 118 -6.92 0.18 3.10
C VAL A 118 -6.91 -0.06 1.59
N ILE A 119 -7.46 -1.18 1.10
CA ILE A 119 -7.38 -1.57 -0.32
C ILE A 119 -8.80 -1.68 -0.88
N GLN A 120 -9.32 -0.61 -1.47
CA GLN A 120 -10.74 -0.52 -1.80
C GLN A 120 -10.98 -0.16 -3.26
N ASN A 121 -12.12 -0.58 -3.82
CA ASN A 121 -12.55 -0.20 -5.18
C ASN A 121 -11.52 -0.55 -6.26
N ASN A 122 -10.80 -1.66 -6.07
CA ASN A 122 -9.84 -2.19 -7.03
C ASN A 122 -10.45 -3.39 -7.76
N GLU A 123 -10.12 -3.53 -9.04
CA GLU A 123 -10.71 -4.51 -9.94
C GLU A 123 -9.61 -5.29 -10.67
N ALA A 124 -9.78 -6.59 -10.81
CA ALA A 124 -8.98 -7.41 -11.71
C ALA A 124 -9.71 -8.74 -11.95
N PRO A 125 -9.44 -9.47 -13.05
CA PRO A 125 -9.96 -10.82 -13.27
C PRO A 125 -9.59 -11.79 -12.13
N THR A 126 -8.43 -11.58 -11.49
CA THR A 126 -7.94 -12.40 -10.38
C THR A 126 -7.37 -11.49 -9.29
N GLY A 127 -7.79 -11.63 -8.03
CA GLY A 127 -7.20 -10.88 -6.91
C GLY A 127 -7.32 -9.36 -7.06
N GLY A 128 -8.55 -8.85 -7.18
CA GLY A 128 -8.82 -7.42 -7.38
C GLY A 128 -8.18 -6.51 -6.35
N GLY A 129 -8.16 -6.92 -5.07
CA GLY A 129 -7.41 -6.24 -4.01
C GLY A 129 -5.92 -6.51 -4.09
N ILE A 130 -5.50 -7.73 -3.73
CA ILE A 130 -4.11 -8.16 -3.77
C ILE A 130 -4.00 -9.48 -4.54
N CYS A 131 -3.00 -9.58 -5.41
CA CYS A 131 -2.62 -10.83 -6.06
C CYS A 131 -1.14 -11.12 -5.84
N VAL A 132 -0.83 -12.37 -5.50
CA VAL A 132 0.54 -12.86 -5.29
C VAL A 132 0.85 -13.96 -6.30
N TRP A 133 1.92 -13.75 -7.06
CA TRP A 133 2.45 -14.65 -8.08
C TRP A 133 3.88 -15.07 -7.75
N GLY A 134 4.15 -16.37 -7.86
CA GLY A 134 5.48 -16.95 -7.62
C GLY A 134 5.70 -17.38 -6.18
N TYR A 135 6.95 -17.67 -5.83
CA TYR A 135 7.34 -18.18 -4.51
C TYR A 135 7.80 -17.01 -3.62
N PRO A 136 6.96 -16.51 -2.70
CA PRO A 136 7.44 -15.53 -1.72
C PRO A 136 8.55 -16.15 -0.88
N LEU A 137 9.62 -15.38 -0.65
CA LEU A 137 10.69 -15.74 0.28
C LEU A 137 10.15 -15.91 1.72
N PRO A 138 10.81 -16.72 2.57
CA PRO A 138 10.48 -16.85 3.99
C PRO A 138 10.43 -15.48 4.68
N GLY A 139 9.36 -15.20 5.43
CA GLY A 139 9.18 -13.92 6.15
C GLY A 139 8.19 -12.94 5.52
N PHE A 140 7.52 -13.31 4.42
CA PHE A 140 6.41 -12.53 3.87
C PHE A 140 5.31 -12.29 4.92
N SER A 141 4.92 -11.02 5.08
CA SER A 141 3.81 -10.58 5.93
C SER A 141 2.97 -9.60 5.13
N ALA A 142 1.76 -10.00 4.71
CA ALA A 142 0.79 -9.09 4.11
C ALA A 142 -0.43 -8.98 5.01
N THR A 143 -0.65 -7.78 5.53
CA THR A 143 -1.75 -7.34 6.38
C THR A 143 -2.45 -6.16 5.70
N ALA A 144 -3.64 -6.39 5.12
CA ALA A 144 -4.49 -5.28 4.64
C ALA A 144 -5.79 -5.21 5.44
N SER A 145 -6.21 -4.01 5.82
CA SER A 145 -7.29 -3.81 6.79
C SER A 145 -8.69 -3.82 6.18
N LYS A 146 -8.86 -3.71 4.85
CA LYS A 146 -10.17 -3.75 4.20
C LYS A 146 -10.05 -3.96 2.69
N THR A 147 -10.65 -5.03 2.15
CA THR A 147 -10.94 -5.21 0.73
C THR A 147 -12.42 -5.03 0.49
N THR A 148 -12.86 -3.91 -0.09
CA THR A 148 -14.27 -3.73 -0.46
C THR A 148 -14.38 -3.43 -1.95
N GLY A 149 -15.17 -4.24 -2.67
CA GLY A 149 -15.77 -3.83 -3.93
C GLY A 149 -15.22 -4.45 -5.21
N ALA A 150 -15.05 -5.77 -5.30
CA ALA A 150 -15.06 -6.44 -6.60
C ALA A 150 -16.53 -6.83 -6.94
N PRO A 151 -17.17 -6.22 -7.95
CA PRO A 151 -18.58 -6.49 -8.26
C PRO A 151 -18.82 -7.85 -8.94
N ARG A 152 -17.78 -8.63 -9.25
CA ARG A 152 -17.92 -9.98 -9.81
C ARG A 152 -16.82 -10.88 -9.27
N MET A 153 -17.25 -11.87 -8.49
CA MET A 153 -16.61 -13.14 -8.13
C MET A 153 -15.11 -13.06 -7.74
N GLU A 154 -14.81 -13.38 -6.46
CA GLU A 154 -13.47 -13.83 -5.99
C GLU A 154 -12.44 -12.74 -5.60
N GLY A 155 -12.89 -11.57 -5.16
CA GLY A 155 -12.05 -10.38 -4.99
C GLY A 155 -11.42 -10.10 -3.62
N GLU A 156 -11.33 -11.03 -2.67
CA GLU A 156 -10.70 -10.70 -1.38
C GLU A 156 -9.19 -10.97 -1.39
N TRP A 157 -8.73 -12.20 -1.63
CA TRP A 157 -7.29 -12.51 -1.69
C TRP A 157 -7.07 -13.76 -2.52
N ARG A 158 -6.13 -13.73 -3.48
CA ARG A 158 -5.76 -14.92 -4.26
C ARG A 158 -4.25 -15.12 -4.26
N PHE A 159 -3.85 -16.29 -3.77
CA PHE A 159 -2.47 -16.76 -3.74
C PHE A 159 -2.30 -17.85 -4.79
N TRP A 160 -1.31 -17.68 -5.66
CA TRP A 160 -0.84 -18.73 -6.57
C TRP A 160 0.53 -19.21 -6.09
N GLY A 161 0.55 -20.19 -5.17
CA GLY A 161 1.77 -20.74 -4.59
C GLY A 161 1.59 -21.28 -3.16
N VAL A 162 2.68 -21.77 -2.56
CA VAL A 162 2.71 -22.20 -1.15
C VAL A 162 2.65 -20.96 -0.24
N LEU A 163 1.71 -20.93 0.70
CA LEU A 163 1.65 -19.86 1.70
C LEU A 163 2.87 -19.94 2.63
N PRO A 164 3.62 -18.84 2.81
CA PRO A 164 4.69 -18.81 3.78
C PRO A 164 4.10 -18.88 5.20
N PRO A 165 4.74 -19.60 6.15
CA PRO A 165 4.21 -19.82 7.50
C PRO A 165 3.92 -18.54 8.31
N SER A 166 4.53 -17.42 7.94
CA SER A 166 4.38 -16.10 8.58
C SER A 166 3.12 -15.34 8.16
N PHE A 167 2.36 -15.83 7.18
CA PHE A 167 1.20 -15.13 6.65
C PHE A 167 0.06 -15.05 7.69
N ARG A 168 -0.32 -13.83 8.09
CA ARG A 168 -1.45 -13.57 8.99
C ARG A 168 -2.51 -12.73 8.29
N ARG A 169 -3.71 -13.29 8.12
CA ARG A 169 -4.91 -12.50 7.78
C ARG A 169 -5.33 -11.73 9.03
N THR A 170 -5.23 -10.40 9.01
CA THR A 170 -5.76 -9.56 10.08
C THR A 170 -6.76 -8.57 9.49
N PHE A 171 -8.02 -8.76 9.83
CA PHE A 171 -9.08 -7.79 9.55
C PHE A 171 -9.10 -6.79 10.69
N PHE A 172 -8.85 -5.51 10.40
CA PHE A 172 -9.11 -4.45 11.37
C PHE A 172 -10.49 -3.86 11.06
N PRO A 173 -11.46 -3.92 11.98
CA PRO A 173 -12.67 -3.13 11.82
C PRO A 173 -12.26 -1.66 11.74
N VAL A 174 -12.68 -0.97 10.68
CA VAL A 174 -12.56 0.49 10.62
C VAL A 174 -13.51 1.04 11.66
N THR A 175 -13.01 1.37 12.85
CA THR A 175 -13.76 2.21 13.78
C THR A 175 -13.95 3.54 13.07
N ARG A 176 -15.20 3.86 12.68
CA ARG A 176 -15.54 5.22 12.23
C ARG A 176 -15.13 6.16 13.35
N ARG A 177 -14.02 6.88 13.17
CA ARG A 177 -13.63 7.91 14.13
C ARG A 177 -14.52 9.11 13.87
N GLY A 178 -15.50 9.29 14.75
CA GLY A 178 -16.37 10.45 14.81
C GLY A 178 -17.64 10.33 13.97
N LEU A 179 -18.69 9.77 14.55
CA LEU A 179 -19.96 10.45 14.83
C LEU A 179 -20.73 9.56 15.83
N GLU A 180 -21.16 10.20 16.91
CA GLU A 180 -21.71 9.63 18.14
C GLU A 180 -23.00 8.83 17.92
N GLY A 181 -23.25 7.88 18.81
CA GLY A 181 -24.54 7.20 18.93
C GLY A 181 -24.37 5.76 19.41
N GLU A 182 -24.74 5.54 20.67
CA GLU A 182 -24.85 4.23 21.31
C GLU A 182 -25.53 3.18 20.40
N GLU A 183 -25.03 1.95 20.38
CA GLU A 183 -25.93 0.81 20.55
C GLU A 183 -25.19 -0.42 21.09
N SER A 184 -25.85 -1.03 22.04
CA SER A 184 -25.41 -1.99 23.03
C SER A 184 -25.14 -3.40 22.51
N MET A 185 -24.20 -4.07 23.18
CA MET A 185 -24.13 -5.51 23.46
C MET A 185 -25.27 -6.41 22.94
N SER A 186 -24.92 -7.42 22.13
CA SER A 186 -25.61 -8.72 22.23
C SER A 186 -24.62 -9.87 22.03
N THR A 187 -24.31 -10.53 23.14
CA THR A 187 -23.71 -11.86 23.26
C THR A 187 -24.44 -12.87 22.38
N LEU A 188 -23.72 -13.63 21.55
CA LEU A 188 -24.18 -14.95 21.10
C LEU A 188 -23.01 -15.94 21.10
N GLN A 189 -22.92 -16.63 22.24
CA GLN A 189 -22.46 -18.00 22.39
C GLN A 189 -23.40 -18.94 21.61
N GLN A 190 -22.84 -19.94 20.94
CA GLN A 190 -23.48 -21.19 20.49
C GLN A 190 -22.41 -21.99 19.72
N ALA A 191 -22.32 -23.31 19.78
CA ALA A 191 -22.96 -24.36 20.57
C ALA A 191 -22.05 -25.59 20.42
#